data_AF-A0A7J4J8E8-F1
#
_entry.id   AF-A0A7J4J8E8-F1
#
_cell.length_a   1.000
_cell.length_b   1.000
_cell.length_c   1.000
_cell.angle_alpha   90.00
_cell.angle_beta   90.00
_cell.angle_gamma   90.00
#
_symmetry.space_group_name_H-M   'P 1'
#
loop_
_entity.id
_entity.type
_entity.pdbx_description
1 polymer ?
#
loop_
_entity_poly.entity_id
_entity_poly.type
_entity_poly.pdbx_seq_one_letter_code
_entity_poly.pdbx_strand_id
1 'polypeptide(L)'
;MTFLENTALKSKISEFHTGFIAYSRKALETIPYHKLDDRFHFDGHMIIMALINNLRIQETPVPVIYEDEKSHLRAWSYSKDVLKTIWMYKKGYFHSLNVKNMLD
;
A
#
# COMPACT_ATOMS: atom_id res chain seq x y z
N MET A 1 -1.25 -7.48 10.44
CA MET A 1 -0.57 -7.95 9.20
C MET A 1 0.74 -7.20 8.98
N THR A 2 0.72 -5.90 9.24
CA THR A 2 1.81 -4.90 9.19
C THR A 2 3.23 -5.42 9.48
N PHE A 3 3.43 -6.25 10.51
CA PHE A 3 4.75 -6.81 10.83
C PHE A 3 5.35 -7.67 9.70
N LEU A 4 4.54 -8.52 9.05
CA LEU A 4 4.98 -9.36 7.94
C LEU A 4 5.32 -8.52 6.70
N GLU A 5 4.53 -7.49 6.43
CA GLU A 5 4.75 -6.55 5.33
C GLU A 5 6.04 -5.74 5.55
N ASN A 6 6.22 -5.17 6.73
CA ASN A 6 7.46 -4.47 7.10
C ASN A 6 8.69 -5.39 6.96
N THR A 7 8.58 -6.65 7.37
CA THR A 7 9.66 -7.63 7.23
C THR A 7 9.97 -7.91 5.75
N ALA A 8 8.94 -8.07 4.92
CA ALA A 8 9.11 -8.35 3.48
C ALA A 8 9.63 -7.13 2.70
N LEU A 9 9.18 -5.94 3.06
CA LEU A 9 9.48 -4.67 2.39
C LEU A 9 10.69 -3.94 3.00
N LYS A 10 11.22 -4.44 4.13
CA LYS A 10 12.26 -3.78 4.94
C LYS A 10 11.89 -2.35 5.34
N SER A 11 10.63 -2.14 5.73
CA SER A 11 10.08 -0.84 6.13
C SER A 11 9.67 -0.82 7.61
N LYS A 12 9.23 0.35 8.09
CA LYS A 12 8.78 0.58 9.47
C LYS A 12 7.47 1.39 9.49
N ILE A 13 6.49 0.95 8.71
CA ILE A 13 5.15 1.56 8.68
C ILE A 13 4.35 1.06 9.88
N SER A 14 3.63 1.96 10.54
CA SER A 14 2.83 1.66 11.73
C SER A 14 1.53 0.95 11.35
N GLU A 15 0.89 1.38 10.25
CA GLU A 15 -0.33 0.76 9.72
C GLU A 15 -0.39 0.85 8.19
N PHE A 16 -0.44 -0.29 7.49
CA PHE A 16 -0.56 -0.33 6.02
C PHE A 16 -2.01 -0.21 5.55
N HIS A 17 -2.97 -0.24 6.48
CA HIS A 17 -4.38 -0.51 6.21
C HIS A 17 -5.29 0.62 6.66
N THR A 18 -4.71 1.81 6.85
CA THR A 18 -5.47 3.03 7.09
C THR A 18 -6.12 3.49 5.78
N GLY A 19 -7.40 3.83 5.82
CA GLY A 19 -8.09 4.49 4.71
C GLY A 19 -7.83 6.01 4.65
N PHE A 20 -7.05 6.55 5.60
CA PHE A 20 -6.77 7.97 5.70
C PHE A 20 -5.34 8.26 5.25
N ILE A 21 -5.14 8.39 3.93
CA ILE A 21 -3.86 8.68 3.30
C ILE A 21 -3.99 9.91 2.40
N ALA A 22 -3.00 10.80 2.47
CA ALA A 22 -2.86 11.92 1.56
C ALA A 22 -1.65 11.71 0.64
N TYR A 23 -1.81 12.00 -0.65
CA TYR A 23 -0.75 11.86 -1.64
C TYR A 23 -0.29 13.23 -2.12
N SER A 24 1.04 13.41 -2.19
CA SER A 24 1.61 14.59 -2.84
C SER A 24 1.50 14.47 -4.37
N ARG A 25 1.45 15.62 -5.06
CA ARG A 25 1.53 15.67 -6.53
C ARG A 25 2.70 14.84 -7.07
N LYS A 26 3.89 14.99 -6.48
CA LYS A 26 5.08 14.22 -6.84
C LYS A 26 4.84 12.72 -6.77
N ALA A 27 4.17 12.22 -5.72
CA ALA A 27 3.87 10.81 -5.58
C ALA A 27 2.93 10.32 -6.69
N LEU A 28 1.88 11.07 -7.00
CA LEU A 28 0.91 10.74 -8.05
C LEU A 28 1.51 10.79 -9.46
N GLU A 29 2.47 11.70 -9.70
CA GLU A 29 3.19 11.77 -10.99
C GLU A 29 4.29 10.69 -11.11
N THR A 30 4.81 10.19 -9.99
CA THR A 30 5.88 9.18 -9.98
C THR A 30 5.33 7.76 -10.03
N ILE A 31 4.24 7.50 -9.32
CA ILE A 31 3.64 6.17 -9.20
C ILE A 31 2.61 5.98 -10.34
N PRO A 32 2.67 4.88 -11.12
CA PRO A 32 1.63 4.52 -12.08
C PRO A 32 0.35 4.04 -11.39
N TYR A 33 -0.29 4.89 -10.59
CA TYR A 33 -1.39 4.50 -9.71
C TYR A 33 -2.62 4.00 -10.48
N HIS A 34 -2.83 4.47 -11.71
CA HIS A 34 -3.86 3.98 -12.62
C HIS A 34 -3.68 2.51 -13.05
N LYS A 35 -2.49 1.92 -12.86
CA LYS A 35 -2.18 0.52 -13.16
C LYS A 35 -2.30 -0.38 -11.92
N LEU A 36 -2.61 0.19 -10.75
CA LEU A 36 -2.81 -0.54 -9.51
C LEU A 36 -4.24 -1.08 -9.41
N ASP A 37 -4.47 -2.00 -8.48
CA ASP A 37 -5.80 -2.55 -8.20
C ASP A 37 -6.71 -1.48 -7.57
N ASP A 38 -7.93 -1.31 -8.10
CA ASP A 38 -8.89 -0.26 -7.74
C ASP A 38 -9.69 -0.57 -6.46
N ARG A 39 -9.39 -1.67 -5.76
CA ARG A 39 -10.17 -2.16 -4.61
C ARG A 39 -9.45 -1.85 -3.30
N PHE A 40 -9.77 -2.61 -2.26
CA PHE A 40 -9.29 -2.46 -0.88
C PHE A 40 -7.75 -2.48 -0.71
N HIS A 41 -6.99 -2.85 -1.74
CA HIS A 41 -5.53 -2.98 -1.69
C HIS A 41 -4.79 -1.80 -2.29
N PHE A 42 -5.52 -0.83 -2.86
CA PHE A 42 -4.93 0.33 -3.53
C PHE A 42 -3.92 1.06 -2.64
N ASP A 43 -4.31 1.37 -1.40
CA ASP A 43 -3.47 2.09 -0.44
C ASP A 43 -2.18 1.33 -0.09
N GLY A 44 -2.29 0.02 0.14
CA GLY A 44 -1.14 -0.84 0.38
C GLY A 44 -0.19 -0.89 -0.83
N HIS A 45 -0.73 -0.96 -2.04
CA HIS A 45 0.07 -0.89 -3.27
C HIS A 45 0.75 0.46 -3.44
N MET A 46 0.07 1.57 -3.12
CA MET A 46 0.64 2.91 -3.14
C MET A 46 1.82 3.03 -2.17
N ILE A 47 1.72 2.46 -0.97
CA ILE A 47 2.83 2.43 0.01
C ILE A 47 4.02 1.61 -0.53
N ILE A 48 3.76 0.44 -1.11
CA ILE A 48 4.81 -0.40 -1.72
C ILE A 48 5.51 0.36 -2.85
N MET A 49 4.75 1.00 -3.73
CA MET A 49 5.31 1.79 -4.83
C MET A 49 6.07 3.01 -4.34
N ALA A 50 5.64 3.65 -3.25
CA ALA A 50 6.37 4.73 -2.62
C ALA A 50 7.73 4.25 -2.06
N LEU A 51 7.76 3.08 -1.41
CA LEU A 51 9.00 2.47 -0.92
C LEU A 51 9.95 2.12 -2.08
N ILE A 52 9.45 1.52 -3.16
CA ILE A 52 10.24 1.18 -4.36
C ILE A 52 10.84 2.43 -5.01
N ASN A 53 10.07 3.52 -5.07
CA ASN A 53 10.51 4.79 -5.64
C ASN A 53 11.30 5.67 -4.65
N ASN A 54 11.62 5.18 -3.45
CA ASN A 54 12.29 5.94 -2.39
C ASN A 54 11.60 7.28 -2.07
N LEU A 55 10.27 7.31 -2.13
CA LEU A 55 9.48 8.47 -1.76
C LEU A 55 9.39 8.58 -0.23
N ARG A 56 9.32 9.82 0.27
CA ARG A 56 9.15 10.09 1.69
C ARG A 56 7.74 9.71 2.13
N ILE A 57 7.65 8.91 3.20
CA ILE A 57 6.40 8.55 3.88
C ILE A 57 6.47 9.16 5.29
N GLN A 58 5.37 9.78 5.74
CA GLN A 58 5.25 10.33 7.08
C GLN A 58 3.89 9.95 7.67
N GLU A 59 3.92 9.41 8.89
CA GLU A 59 2.72 9.02 9.62
C GLU A 59 2.38 10.11 10.64
N THR A 60 1.12 10.51 10.70
CA THR A 60 0.61 11.47 11.70
C THR A 60 -0.55 10.80 12.42
N PRO A 61 -0.60 10.83 13.76
CA PRO A 61 -1.71 10.27 14.50
C PRO A 61 -3.00 11.02 14.16
N VAL A 62 -4.05 10.27 13.85
CA VAL A 62 -5.39 10.79 13.59
C VAL A 62 -6.29 10.31 14.73
N PRO A 63 -7.15 11.17 15.32
CA PRO A 63 -8.11 10.73 16.32
C PRO A 63 -9.03 9.66 15.72
N VAL A 64 -9.15 8.53 16.40
CA VAL A 64 -10.00 7.42 15.95
C VAL A 64 -11.43 7.72 16.35
N ILE A 65 -12.26 8.08 15.38
CA ILE A 65 -13.70 8.24 15.58
C ILE A 65 -14.33 6.88 15.26
N TYR A 66 -14.66 6.13 16.30
CA TYR A 66 -15.49 4.93 16.16
C TYR A 66 -16.94 5.39 16.14
N GLU A 67 -17.48 5.64 14.95
CA GLU A 67 -18.93 5.58 14.78
C GLU A 67 -19.38 4.12 14.95
N ASP A 68 -20.65 3.88 15.29
CA ASP A 68 -21.26 2.55 15.56
C ASP A 68 -21.31 1.62 14.32
N GLU A 69 -20.39 1.80 13.38
CA GLU A 69 -20.24 1.02 12.18
C GLU A 69 -19.66 -0.36 12.50
N LYS A 70 -20.50 -1.38 12.33
CA LYS A 70 -20.04 -2.78 12.37
C LYS A 70 -19.16 -3.05 11.16
N SER A 71 -17.86 -3.27 11.40
CA SER A 71 -16.94 -3.73 10.37
C SER A 71 -17.39 -5.07 9.80
N HIS A 72 -17.74 -5.08 8.51
CA HIS A 72 -18.12 -6.28 7.76
C HIS A 72 -16.90 -6.99 7.11
N LEU A 73 -15.68 -6.59 7.47
CA LEU A 73 -14.46 -7.14 6.91
C LEU A 73 -14.24 -8.58 7.38
N ARG A 74 -14.19 -9.51 6.42
CA ARG A 74 -13.80 -10.90 6.68
C ARG A 74 -12.28 -10.97 6.85
N ALA A 75 -11.82 -11.04 8.11
CA ALA A 75 -10.41 -11.13 8.47
C ALA A 75 -9.62 -12.20 7.69
N TRP A 76 -10.26 -13.32 7.33
CA TRP A 76 -9.61 -14.39 6.56
C TRP A 76 -9.33 -14.04 5.09
N SER A 77 -10.28 -13.39 4.40
CA SER A 77 -10.06 -12.91 3.04
C SER A 77 -8.89 -11.91 3.04
N TYR A 78 -8.91 -11.04 4.03
CA TYR A 78 -7.91 -10.00 4.22
C TYR A 78 -6.48 -10.52 4.36
N SER A 79 -6.28 -11.53 5.20
CA SER A 79 -4.96 -12.17 5.39
C SER A 79 -4.41 -12.77 4.09
N LYS A 80 -5.25 -13.37 3.25
CA LYS A 80 -4.83 -13.93 1.96
C LYS A 80 -4.35 -12.85 1.01
N ASP A 81 -5.02 -11.70 1.01
CA ASP A 81 -4.69 -10.61 0.10
C ASP A 81 -3.35 -9.95 0.44
N VAL A 82 -3.04 -9.81 1.73
CA VAL A 82 -1.72 -9.33 2.15
C VAL A 82 -0.61 -10.32 1.75
N LEU A 83 -0.83 -11.63 1.92
CA LEU A 83 0.13 -12.64 1.46
C LEU A 83 0.32 -12.60 -0.06
N LYS A 84 -0.76 -12.40 -0.83
CA LYS A 84 -0.71 -12.22 -2.29
C LYS A 84 0.10 -10.98 -2.66
N THR A 85 -0.11 -9.86 -1.96
CA THR A 85 0.62 -8.61 -2.18
C THR A 85 2.12 -8.77 -1.94
N ILE A 86 2.51 -9.42 -0.83
CA ILE A 86 3.90 -9.77 -0.54
C ILE A 86 4.49 -10.65 -1.64
N TRP A 87 3.72 -11.63 -2.14
CA TRP A 87 4.16 -12.49 -3.24
C TRP A 87 4.36 -11.73 -4.55
N MET A 88 3.44 -10.83 -4.92
CA MET A 88 3.56 -9.95 -6.08
C MET A 88 4.82 -9.07 -5.98
N TYR A 89 5.08 -8.51 -4.80
CA TYR A 89 6.32 -7.78 -4.53
C TYR A 89 7.57 -8.64 -4.73
N LYS A 90 7.62 -9.83 -4.13
CA LYS A 90 8.74 -10.76 -4.28
C LYS A 90 8.96 -11.22 -5.73
N LYS A 91 7.89 -11.31 -6.53
CA LYS A 91 7.94 -11.65 -7.96
C LYS A 91 8.33 -10.49 -8.87
N GLY A 92 8.54 -9.29 -8.32
CA GLY A 92 8.95 -8.11 -9.08
C GLY A 92 7.80 -7.45 -9.86
N TYR A 93 6.54 -7.77 -9.58
CA TYR A 93 5.39 -7.19 -10.27
C TYR A 93 5.40 -5.65 -10.18
N PHE A 94 5.54 -5.10 -8.98
CA PHE A 94 5.59 -3.65 -8.76
C PHE A 94 6.81 -2.98 -9.41
N HIS A 95 7.96 -3.65 -9.40
CA HIS A 95 9.15 -3.17 -10.12
C HIS A 95 8.89 -3.10 -11.64
N SER A 96 8.20 -4.10 -12.20
CA SER A 96 7.85 -4.11 -13.62
C SER A 96 6.87 -3.00 -14.02
N LEU A 97 5.92 -2.66 -13.14
CA LEU A 97 5.00 -1.54 -13.36
C LEU A 97 5.76 -0.21 -13.37
N ASN A 98 6.72 -0.05 -12.45
CA ASN A 98 7.53 1.15 -12.35
C ASN A 98 8.40 1.37 -13.59
N VAL A 99 9.07 0.32 -14.07
CA VAL A 99 9.89 0.39 -15.29
C VAL A 99 9.05 0.74 -16.51
N LYS A 100 7.87 0.12 -16.69
CA LYS A 100 6.98 0.46 -17.81
C LYS A 100 6.55 1.93 -17.78
N ASN A 101 6.30 2.49 -16.59
CA ASN A 101 5.94 3.90 -16.44
C ASN A 101 7.05 4.88 -16.85
N MET A 102 8.32 4.46 -16.82
CA MET A 102 9.45 5.31 -17.24
C MET A 102 9.68 5.27 -18.75
N LEU A 103 9.08 4.30 -19.46
CA LEU A 103 9.22 4.10 -20.90
C LEU A 103 8.02 4.62 -21.70
N ASP A 104 6.91 4.90 -21.01
CA ASP A 104 5.71 5.55 -21.55
C ASP A 104 5.85 7.08 -21.48
#